data_AF-A0A158NK33-F1
#
_entry.id   AF-A0A158NK33-F1
#
_cell.length_a   1.000
_cell.length_b   1.000
_cell.length_c   1.000
_cell.angle_alpha   90.00
_cell.angle_beta   90.00
_cell.angle_gamma   90.00
#
_symmetry.space_group_name_H-M   'P 1'
#
loop_
_entity.id
_entity.type
_entity.pdbx_description
1 polymer ?
#
loop_
_entity_poly.entity_id
_entity_poly.type
_entity_poly.pdbx_seq_one_letter_code
_entity_poly.pdbx_strand_id
1 'polypeptide(L)'
;MGDPATEPTLELFKVQWRMPYVLLSEINKLSILRALESGRYLSMTFRSWDLYEFLLLQSTTKHSWAIKTATQLEKPSYVIFVMQTGRKNVMSKDVSRFDDCKLTNAKLYLNSECYPYDDLNLDFDKNKCAILYDLYARFYKGYGYEYLESSLTFTIFLCNGPFVIIDCSRQNESVKSGTMD
;
A
#
# COMPACT_ATOMS: atom_id res chain seq x y z
N MET A 1 45.92 -2.67 9.47
CA MET A 1 45.43 -2.69 8.08
C MET A 1 44.48 -3.87 7.97
N GLY A 2 43.18 -3.61 7.98
CA GLY A 2 42.15 -4.65 7.89
C GLY A 2 41.69 -4.79 6.44
N ASP A 3 41.50 -6.03 5.99
CA ASP A 3 41.04 -6.35 4.64
C ASP A 3 39.70 -5.67 4.32
N PRO A 4 39.53 -5.13 3.09
CA PRO A 4 38.24 -4.61 2.65
C PRO A 4 37.28 -5.78 2.44
N ALA A 5 36.16 -5.78 3.17
CA ALA A 5 35.10 -6.76 3.03
C ALA A 5 34.65 -6.84 1.56
N THR A 6 34.84 -8.00 0.95
CA THR A 6 34.44 -8.27 -0.44
C THR A 6 32.91 -8.23 -0.51
N GLU A 7 32.35 -7.22 -1.18
CA GLU A 7 30.91 -7.14 -1.44
C GLU A 7 30.51 -8.35 -2.31
N PRO A 8 29.53 -9.17 -1.90
CA PRO A 8 29.14 -10.34 -2.68
C PRO A 8 28.40 -9.90 -3.96
N THR A 9 28.94 -10.25 -5.12
CA THR A 9 28.29 -10.07 -6.42
C THR A 9 27.23 -11.15 -6.62
N LEU A 10 25.95 -10.76 -6.68
CA LEU A 10 24.84 -11.66 -6.94
C LEU A 10 24.34 -11.47 -8.38
N GLU A 11 24.64 -12.42 -9.26
CA GLU A 11 24.12 -12.43 -10.63
C GLU A 11 22.79 -13.21 -10.69
N LEU A 12 21.68 -12.48 -10.88
CA LEU A 12 20.35 -13.08 -11.04
C LEU A 12 20.12 -13.47 -12.51
N PHE A 13 20.26 -14.75 -12.83
CA PHE A 13 20.04 -15.25 -14.20
C PHE A 13 18.57 -15.40 -14.57
N LYS A 14 17.72 -15.76 -13.60
CA LYS A 14 16.29 -16.04 -13.83
C LYS A 14 15.49 -15.96 -12.55
N VAL A 15 14.41 -15.18 -12.58
CA VAL A 15 13.39 -15.17 -11.52
C VAL A 15 12.22 -16.03 -12.01
N GLN A 16 11.84 -17.03 -11.22
CA GLN A 16 10.67 -17.86 -11.51
C GLN A 16 9.68 -17.79 -10.34
N TRP A 17 8.44 -17.47 -10.64
CA TRP A 17 7.36 -17.47 -9.65
C TRP A 17 6.69 -18.83 -9.63
N ARG A 18 6.61 -19.46 -8.44
CA ARG A 18 5.86 -20.70 -8.23
C ARG A 18 4.55 -20.36 -7.54
N MET A 19 3.47 -20.30 -8.30
CA MET A 19 2.12 -20.11 -7.74
C MET A 19 1.55 -21.44 -7.25
N PRO A 20 0.94 -21.50 -6.06
CA PRO A 20 0.24 -22.69 -5.61
C PRO A 20 -0.92 -23.01 -6.55
N TYR A 21 -1.05 -24.29 -6.91
CA TYR A 21 -2.13 -24.77 -7.76
C TYR A 21 -3.37 -25.01 -6.88
N VAL A 22 -4.28 -24.03 -6.86
CA VAL A 22 -5.55 -24.15 -6.13
C VAL A 22 -6.53 -24.93 -6.99
N LEU A 23 -6.79 -26.18 -6.62
CA LEU A 23 -7.80 -27.03 -7.25
C LEU A 23 -9.16 -26.75 -6.62
N LEU A 24 -10.14 -26.38 -7.44
CA LEU A 24 -11.55 -26.36 -7.05
C LEU A 24 -12.01 -27.78 -6.77
N SER A 25 -12.95 -27.96 -5.84
CA SER A 25 -13.68 -29.22 -5.71
C SER A 25 -14.36 -29.56 -7.04
N GLU A 26 -14.51 -30.85 -7.37
CA GLU A 26 -15.11 -31.27 -8.65
C GLU A 26 -16.51 -30.69 -8.87
N ILE A 27 -17.27 -30.46 -7.78
CA ILE A 27 -18.60 -29.81 -7.82
C ILE A 27 -18.48 -28.34 -8.22
N ASN A 28 -17.56 -27.59 -7.63
CA ASN A 28 -17.34 -26.18 -7.96
C ASN A 28 -16.73 -26.01 -9.35
N LYS A 29 -15.89 -26.96 -9.78
CA LYS A 29 -15.32 -26.99 -11.12
C LYS A 29 -16.39 -27.19 -12.19
N LEU A 30 -17.30 -28.15 -12.00
CA LEU A 30 -18.43 -28.39 -12.90
C LEU A 30 -19.39 -27.20 -12.98
N SER A 31 -19.68 -26.55 -11.85
CA SER A 31 -20.57 -25.38 -11.84
C SER A 31 -19.95 -24.18 -12.57
N ILE A 32 -18.66 -23.93 -12.36
CA ILE A 32 -17.93 -22.87 -13.06
C ILE A 32 -17.79 -23.18 -14.55
N LEU A 33 -17.50 -24.43 -14.94
CA LEU A 33 -17.44 -24.83 -16.36
C LEU A 33 -18.77 -24.59 -17.06
N ARG A 34 -19.91 -24.96 -16.46
CA ARG A 34 -21.24 -24.67 -17.03
C ARG A 34 -21.52 -23.16 -17.13
N ALA A 35 -21.07 -22.38 -16.15
CA ALA A 35 -21.22 -20.92 -16.20
C ALA A 35 -20.41 -20.31 -17.35
N LEU A 36 -19.18 -20.79 -17.57
CA LEU A 36 -18.32 -20.36 -18.69
C LEU A 36 -18.89 -20.80 -20.05
N GLU A 37 -19.32 -22.06 -20.17
CA GLU A 37 -19.94 -22.59 -21.40
C GLU A 37 -21.24 -21.88 -21.77
N SER A 38 -21.97 -21.37 -20.78
CA SER A 38 -23.20 -20.60 -21.02
C SER A 38 -22.97 -19.22 -21.66
N GLY A 39 -21.71 -18.81 -21.86
CA GLY A 39 -21.34 -17.53 -22.47
C GLY A 39 -21.74 -16.32 -21.62
N ARG A 40 -22.10 -16.52 -20.35
CA ARG A 40 -22.49 -15.45 -19.43
C ARG A 40 -21.25 -14.69 -18.96
N TYR A 41 -21.34 -13.36 -18.94
CA TYR A 41 -20.32 -12.53 -18.30
C TYR A 41 -20.28 -12.83 -16.79
N LEU A 42 -19.09 -13.13 -16.28
CA LEU A 42 -18.82 -13.24 -14.85
C LEU A 42 -18.34 -11.89 -14.34
N SER A 43 -19.13 -11.26 -13.47
CA SER A 43 -18.66 -10.10 -12.73
C SER A 43 -17.64 -10.57 -11.69
N MET A 44 -16.40 -10.12 -11.82
CA MET A 44 -15.34 -10.37 -10.85
C MET A 44 -14.86 -9.04 -10.29
N THR A 45 -14.89 -8.92 -8.96
CA THR A 45 -14.26 -7.79 -8.28
C THR A 45 -12.76 -8.06 -8.20
N PHE A 46 -11.96 -7.05 -8.53
CA PHE A 46 -10.51 -7.09 -8.37
C PHE A 46 -10.05 -5.87 -7.58
N ARG A 47 -8.83 -5.95 -7.04
CA ARG A 47 -8.14 -4.80 -6.45
C ARG A 47 -6.90 -4.51 -7.30
N SER A 48 -6.72 -3.26 -7.69
CA SER A 48 -5.54 -2.74 -8.37
C SER A 48 -4.67 -1.95 -7.38
N TRP A 49 -3.39 -1.78 -7.73
CA TRP A 49 -2.47 -0.89 -7.02
C TRP A 49 -1.80 0.01 -8.04
N ASP A 50 -1.84 1.31 -7.77
CA ASP A 50 -1.09 2.30 -8.52
C ASP A 50 0.01 2.89 -7.63
N LEU A 51 1.23 2.94 -8.15
CA LEU A 51 2.37 3.55 -7.48
C LEU A 51 2.67 4.91 -8.11
N TYR A 52 2.76 5.93 -7.26
CA TYR A 52 3.21 7.25 -7.64
C TYR A 52 4.45 7.61 -6.83
N GLU A 53 5.44 8.21 -7.49
CA GLU A 53 6.68 8.68 -6.84
C GLU A 53 6.80 10.20 -6.94
N PHE A 54 7.09 10.85 -5.80
CA PHE A 54 7.42 12.27 -5.74
C PHE A 54 8.92 12.44 -5.45
N LEU A 55 9.69 12.80 -6.49
CA LEU A 55 11.16 12.67 -6.47
C LEU A 55 11.90 13.77 -5.72
N LEU A 56 11.29 14.93 -5.52
CA LEU A 56 11.96 16.10 -4.97
C LEU A 56 11.08 16.84 -3.98
N LEU A 57 11.26 16.54 -2.69
CA LEU A 57 10.66 17.32 -1.62
C LEU A 57 11.44 18.64 -1.48
N GLN A 58 10.72 19.76 -1.53
CA GLN A 58 11.29 21.06 -1.20
C GLN A 58 11.72 21.08 0.28
N SER A 59 12.61 21.99 0.68
CA SER A 59 13.00 22.14 2.09
C SER A 59 11.93 22.90 2.90
N THR A 60 10.70 22.39 2.90
CA THR A 60 9.57 22.93 3.64
C THR A 60 9.05 21.88 4.64
N THR A 61 8.26 22.32 5.62
CA THR A 61 7.68 21.42 6.63
C THR A 61 6.30 20.90 6.24
N LYS A 62 5.71 21.46 5.18
CA LYS A 62 4.40 21.07 4.64
C LYS A 62 4.54 20.85 3.14
N HIS A 63 3.96 19.76 2.66
CA HIS A 63 3.90 19.39 1.26
C HIS A 63 2.47 19.03 0.89
N SER A 64 2.05 19.49 -0.28
CA SER A 64 0.81 19.07 -0.91
C SER A 64 1.15 18.52 -2.29
N TRP A 65 0.61 17.35 -2.62
CA TRP A 65 0.88 16.68 -3.88
C TRP A 65 -0.44 16.23 -4.49
N ALA A 66 -0.73 16.76 -5.68
CA ALA A 66 -1.88 16.34 -6.47
C ALA A 66 -1.50 15.10 -7.29
N ILE A 67 -2.18 13.99 -7.01
CA ILE A 67 -2.06 12.74 -7.76
C ILE A 67 -3.24 12.65 -8.73
N LYS A 68 -2.96 12.45 -10.02
CA LYS A 68 -4.00 12.18 -11.03
C LYS A 68 -4.11 10.67 -11.21
N THR A 69 -5.24 10.10 -10.80
CA THR A 69 -5.56 8.69 -11.08
C THR A 69 -5.93 8.50 -12.54
N ALA A 70 -5.52 7.38 -13.13
CA ALA A 70 -5.70 7.12 -14.57
C ALA A 70 -7.17 6.84 -14.94
N THR A 71 -7.97 6.35 -13.99
CA THR A 71 -9.35 5.91 -14.21
C THR A 71 -10.31 6.70 -13.32
N GLN A 72 -11.24 7.45 -13.92
CA GLN A 72 -12.34 8.08 -13.16
C GLN A 72 -13.36 7.07 -12.59
N LEU A 73 -13.27 5.81 -13.03
CA LEU A 73 -14.20 4.75 -12.67
C LEU A 73 -13.82 4.01 -11.39
N GLU A 74 -12.51 3.96 -11.07
CA GLU A 74 -12.01 3.23 -9.92
C GLU A 74 -11.93 4.14 -8.69
N LYS A 75 -12.53 3.68 -7.60
CA LYS A 75 -12.54 4.38 -6.32
C LYS A 75 -11.42 3.85 -5.44
N PRO A 76 -10.44 4.68 -5.01
CA PRO A 76 -9.40 4.21 -4.11
C PRO A 76 -10.03 3.81 -2.78
N SER A 77 -9.73 2.60 -2.29
CA SER A 77 -10.19 2.16 -0.97
C SER A 77 -9.19 2.46 0.14
N TYR A 78 -7.90 2.48 -0.21
CA TYR A 78 -6.82 2.74 0.71
C TYR A 78 -5.75 3.54 -0.01
N VAL A 79 -5.11 4.45 0.71
CA VAL A 79 -3.90 5.13 0.27
C VAL A 79 -2.79 4.81 1.27
N ILE A 80 -1.66 4.35 0.76
CA ILE A 80 -0.48 4.08 1.56
C ILE A 80 0.59 5.11 1.22
N PHE A 81 0.98 5.87 2.24
CA PHE A 81 2.00 6.89 2.12
C PHE A 81 3.27 6.43 2.84
N VAL A 82 4.38 6.48 2.10
CA VAL A 82 5.71 6.03 2.53
C VAL A 82 6.74 7.11 2.22
N MET A 83 7.79 7.20 3.04
CA MET A 83 8.92 8.08 2.78
C MET A 83 10.24 7.31 2.86
N GLN A 84 11.20 7.75 2.06
CA GLN A 84 12.55 7.17 2.01
C GLN A 84 13.59 8.28 1.80
N THR A 85 14.71 8.12 2.49
CA THR A 85 15.83 9.05 2.49
C THR A 85 17.05 8.38 1.86
N GLY A 86 17.50 8.92 0.72
CA GLY A 86 18.77 8.53 0.11
C GLY A 86 18.94 7.03 -0.15
N ARG A 87 17.86 6.33 -0.52
CA ARG A 87 17.85 4.90 -0.88
C ARG A 87 17.67 4.64 -2.38
N LYS A 88 17.08 5.60 -3.10
CA LYS A 88 16.84 5.45 -4.54
C LYS A 88 18.16 5.26 -5.30
N ASN A 89 18.22 4.21 -6.12
CA ASN A 89 19.39 3.83 -6.91
C ASN A 89 20.67 3.52 -6.10
N VAL A 90 20.55 3.23 -4.80
CA VAL A 90 21.69 2.83 -3.95
C VAL A 90 21.63 1.33 -3.73
N MET A 91 22.49 0.58 -4.44
CA MET A 91 22.51 -0.89 -4.40
C MET A 91 22.82 -1.47 -3.01
N SER A 92 23.56 -0.74 -2.18
CA SER A 92 23.94 -1.16 -0.82
C SER A 92 22.84 -0.95 0.22
N LYS A 93 21.71 -0.32 -0.13
CA LYS A 93 20.61 -0.03 0.81
C LYS A 93 19.35 -0.82 0.47
N ASP A 94 18.70 -1.31 1.52
CA ASP A 94 17.42 -2.00 1.42
C ASP A 94 16.30 -1.01 1.08
N VAL A 95 15.75 -1.12 -0.14
CA VAL A 95 14.64 -0.30 -0.66
C VAL A 95 13.28 -0.71 -0.07
N SER A 96 13.20 -1.80 0.68
CA SER A 96 11.96 -2.17 1.39
C SER A 96 11.81 -1.44 2.73
N ARG A 97 12.81 -0.65 3.13
CA ARG A 97 12.81 0.13 4.37
C ARG A 97 12.29 1.53 4.15
N PHE A 98 11.43 1.99 5.04
CA PHE A 98 10.90 3.34 5.07
C PHE A 98 11.50 4.14 6.23
N ASP A 99 11.48 5.46 6.12
CA ASP A 99 11.91 6.35 7.19
C ASP A 99 10.72 7.11 7.74
N ASP A 100 10.76 7.42 9.04
CA ASP A 100 9.75 8.29 9.65
C ASP A 100 9.79 9.73 9.12
N CYS A 101 10.96 10.19 8.65
CA CYS A 101 11.27 11.57 8.26
C CYS A 101 10.69 12.65 9.20
N LYS A 102 10.59 12.36 10.51
CA LYS A 102 9.93 13.22 11.50
C LYS A 102 8.51 13.66 11.08
N LEU A 103 7.78 12.78 10.42
CA LEU A 103 6.39 13.03 10.03
C LEU A 103 5.57 13.34 11.29
N THR A 104 4.82 14.42 11.26
CA THR A 104 3.90 14.78 12.35
C THR A 104 2.44 14.52 11.99
N ASN A 105 2.10 14.60 10.70
CA ASN A 105 0.75 14.42 10.22
C ASN A 105 0.72 14.06 8.73
N ALA A 106 -0.33 13.38 8.30
CA ALA A 106 -0.61 13.07 6.89
C ALA A 106 -2.12 13.11 6.65
N LYS A 107 -2.54 13.78 5.59
CA LYS A 107 -3.93 13.94 5.20
C LYS A 107 -4.10 13.72 3.70
N LEU A 108 -5.12 12.96 3.35
CA LEU A 108 -5.60 12.75 1.99
C LEU A 108 -6.87 13.57 1.80
N TYR A 109 -6.88 14.38 0.75
CA TYR A 109 -8.06 15.11 0.32
C TYR A 109 -8.62 14.45 -0.93
N LEU A 110 -9.85 13.93 -0.84
CA LEU A 110 -10.59 13.37 -1.96
C LEU A 110 -11.81 14.26 -2.19
N ASN A 111 -11.83 14.97 -3.32
CA ASN A 111 -12.84 15.99 -3.61
C ASN A 111 -12.97 17.01 -2.46
N SER A 112 -14.09 17.02 -1.76
CA SER A 112 -14.37 17.91 -0.61
C SER A 112 -14.19 17.24 0.76
N GLU A 113 -13.75 15.99 0.80
CA GLU A 113 -13.57 15.22 2.05
C GLU A 113 -12.09 15.03 2.39
N CYS A 114 -11.80 14.89 3.69
CA CYS A 114 -10.45 14.75 4.24
C CYS A 114 -10.35 13.48 5.09
N TYR A 115 -9.25 12.74 4.89
CA TYR A 115 -8.97 11.46 5.54
C TYR A 115 -7.54 11.41 6.08
N PRO A 116 -7.30 11.02 7.34
CA PRO A 116 -8.29 11.00 8.42
C PRO A 116 -8.81 12.42 8.72
N TYR A 117 -9.94 12.50 9.41
CA TYR A 117 -10.51 13.78 9.85
C TYR A 117 -9.60 14.45 10.89
N ASP A 118 -9.25 13.67 11.92
CA ASP A 118 -8.36 14.10 13.00
C ASP A 118 -6.89 14.09 12.57
N ASP A 119 -6.09 14.94 13.21
CA ASP A 119 -4.64 14.94 13.03
C ASP A 119 -4.01 13.73 13.72
N LEU A 120 -3.04 13.10 13.06
CA LEU A 120 -2.33 11.93 13.60
C LEU A 120 -1.43 12.28 14.80
N ASN A 121 -0.99 13.54 14.90
CA ASN A 121 -0.16 14.08 15.99
C ASN A 121 1.05 13.19 16.34
N LEU A 122 1.77 12.75 15.31
CA LEU A 122 2.88 11.81 15.39
C LEU A 122 4.12 12.47 16.01
N ASP A 123 4.80 11.71 16.87
CA ASP A 123 6.08 12.09 17.47
C ASP A 123 6.89 10.81 17.73
N PHE A 124 7.79 10.46 16.80
CA PHE A 124 8.58 9.23 16.87
C PHE A 124 9.59 9.25 18.01
N ASP A 125 10.16 10.41 18.32
CA ASP A 125 11.10 10.59 19.44
C ASP A 125 10.42 10.31 20.80
N LYS A 126 9.11 10.57 20.89
CA LYS A 126 8.28 10.28 22.08
C LYS A 126 7.44 9.00 21.95
N ASN A 127 7.71 8.14 20.96
CA ASN A 127 6.94 6.92 20.68
C ASN A 127 5.42 7.15 20.46
N LYS A 128 5.00 8.36 20.05
CA LYS A 128 3.61 8.66 19.68
C LYS A 128 3.36 8.28 18.22
N CYS A 129 3.48 7.00 17.91
CA CYS A 129 3.30 6.45 16.56
C CYS A 129 2.44 5.18 16.53
N ALA A 130 1.91 4.75 17.69
CA ALA A 130 1.05 3.58 17.82
C ALA A 130 -0.19 3.62 16.91
N ILE A 131 -0.71 4.81 16.62
CA ILE A 131 -1.83 5.00 15.68
C ILE A 131 -1.51 4.47 14.27
N LEU A 132 -0.26 4.57 13.82
CA LEU A 132 0.15 4.04 12.51
C LEU A 132 0.05 2.52 12.47
N TYR A 133 0.41 1.86 13.56
CA TYR A 133 0.29 0.41 13.68
C TYR A 133 -1.16 -0.05 13.78
N ASP A 134 -2.01 0.69 14.49
CA ASP A 134 -3.45 0.40 14.53
C ASP A 134 -4.07 0.52 13.12
N LEU A 135 -3.74 1.58 12.37
CA LEU A 135 -4.15 1.74 10.97
C LEU A 135 -3.67 0.57 10.09
N TYR A 136 -2.42 0.13 10.27
CA TYR A 136 -1.88 -1.04 9.58
C TYR A 136 -2.61 -2.34 9.94
N ALA A 137 -2.86 -2.61 11.22
CA ALA A 137 -3.55 -3.81 11.66
C ALA A 137 -5.00 -3.86 11.13
N ARG A 138 -5.68 -2.71 11.10
CA ARG A 138 -7.04 -2.59 10.53
C ARG A 138 -7.05 -2.81 9.02
N PHE A 139 -6.11 -2.18 8.30
CA PHE A 139 -5.94 -2.41 6.87
C PHE A 139 -5.69 -3.88 6.56
N TYR A 140 -4.78 -4.52 7.29
CA TYR A 140 -4.43 -5.92 7.07
C TYR A 140 -5.67 -6.83 7.18
N LYS A 141 -6.51 -6.62 8.21
CA LYS A 141 -7.79 -7.32 8.36
C LYS A 141 -8.76 -6.99 7.22
N GLY A 142 -8.97 -5.71 6.93
CA GLY A 142 -9.96 -5.25 5.94
C GLY A 142 -9.60 -5.46 4.47
N TYR A 143 -8.32 -5.72 4.15
CA TYR A 143 -7.86 -5.91 2.77
C TYR A 143 -8.18 -7.31 2.21
N GLY A 144 -8.48 -8.28 3.08
CA GLY A 144 -8.81 -9.66 2.68
C GLY A 144 -8.17 -10.75 3.55
N TYR A 145 -7.52 -10.38 4.65
CA TYR A 145 -6.86 -11.30 5.57
C TYR A 145 -7.59 -11.36 6.92
N GLU A 146 -8.93 -11.39 6.90
CA GLU A 146 -9.77 -11.36 8.12
C GLU A 146 -9.40 -12.43 9.17
N TYR A 147 -8.81 -13.55 8.73
CA TYR A 147 -8.41 -14.68 9.58
C TYR A 147 -6.91 -14.72 9.94
N LEU A 148 -6.10 -13.75 9.51
CA LEU A 148 -4.68 -13.72 9.79
C LEU A 148 -4.34 -12.62 10.81
N GLU A 149 -3.49 -12.95 11.78
CA GLU A 149 -2.82 -11.94 12.59
C GLU A 149 -1.93 -11.07 11.69
N SER A 150 -1.77 -9.79 12.07
CA SER A 150 -0.94 -8.86 11.31
C SER A 150 0.45 -9.45 11.08
N SER A 151 0.91 -9.47 9.83
CA SER A 151 2.18 -10.11 9.47
C SER A 151 3.40 -9.45 10.14
N LEU A 152 3.25 -8.20 10.59
CA LEU A 152 4.26 -7.45 11.33
C LEU A 152 3.80 -7.24 12.76
N THR A 153 4.69 -7.47 13.73
CA THR A 153 4.53 -6.96 15.10
C THR A 153 4.82 -5.45 15.14
N PHE A 154 4.41 -4.76 16.20
CA PHE A 154 4.67 -3.32 16.36
C PHE A 154 6.14 -2.96 16.22
N THR A 155 7.03 -3.76 16.81
CA THR A 155 8.48 -3.53 16.75
C THR A 155 9.01 -3.70 15.33
N ILE A 156 8.59 -4.75 14.61
CA ILE A 156 9.01 -4.98 13.22
C ILE A 156 8.46 -3.88 12.31
N PHE A 157 7.22 -3.45 12.51
CA PHE A 157 6.62 -2.32 11.78
C PHE A 157 7.47 -1.06 11.94
N LEU A 158 7.89 -0.72 13.16
CA LEU A 158 8.77 0.42 13.38
C LEU A 158 10.18 0.23 12.80
N CYS A 159 10.78 -0.95 12.93
CA CYS A 159 12.12 -1.24 12.41
C CYS A 159 12.19 -1.26 10.88
N ASN A 160 11.11 -1.67 10.21
CA ASN A 160 11.01 -1.64 8.75
C ASN A 160 10.69 -0.23 8.23
N GLY A 161 10.35 0.69 9.12
CA GLY A 161 9.93 2.04 8.78
C GLY A 161 8.41 2.18 8.88
N PRO A 162 7.92 3.13 9.67
CA PRO A 162 6.50 3.38 9.79
C PRO A 162 5.97 4.03 8.50
N PHE A 163 4.86 3.51 8.00
CA PHE A 163 4.12 4.06 6.87
C PHE A 163 2.70 4.41 7.30
N VAL A 164 2.09 5.36 6.60
CA VAL A 164 0.74 5.82 6.90
C VAL A 164 -0.24 5.10 5.99
N ILE A 165 -1.23 4.44 6.58
CA ILE A 165 -2.37 3.91 5.83
C ILE A 165 -3.58 4.78 6.10
N ILE A 166 -4.16 5.29 5.02
CA ILE A 166 -5.38 6.09 5.06
C ILE A 166 -6.50 5.25 4.46
N ASP A 167 -7.45 4.86 5.30
CA ASP A 167 -8.68 4.18 4.88
C ASP A 167 -9.67 5.21 4.35
N CYS A 168 -9.97 5.10 3.05
CA CYS A 168 -11.00 5.88 2.36
C CYS A 168 -12.03 4.94 1.70
N SER A 169 -12.15 3.70 2.16
CA SER A 169 -13.11 2.72 1.61
C SER A 169 -14.55 3.18 1.76
N ARG A 170 -14.83 3.98 2.79
CA ARG A 170 -16.16 4.50 3.14
C ARG A 170 -16.51 5.85 2.48
N GLN A 171 -15.89 6.25 1.36
CA GLN A 171 -16.32 7.52 0.74
C GLN A 171 -17.80 7.46 0.34
N ASN A 172 -18.45 8.61 0.33
CA ASN A 172 -19.85 8.74 -0.05
C ASN A 172 -20.09 8.34 -1.51
N GLU A 173 -21.22 7.69 -1.81
CA GLU A 173 -21.62 7.31 -3.19
C GLU A 173 -22.02 8.52 -4.03
N SER A 174 -22.27 9.69 -3.40
CA SER A 174 -22.57 10.95 -4.08
C SER A 174 -21.39 11.57 -4.84
N VAL A 175 -20.21 10.94 -4.78
CA VAL A 175 -19.05 11.26 -5.63
C VAL A 175 -19.36 10.85 -7.06
N LYS A 176 -20.01 11.76 -7.80
CA LYS A 176 -20.33 11.60 -9.21
C LYS A 176 -19.07 11.20 -9.99
N SER A 177 -19.12 10.04 -10.64
CA SER A 177 -18.31 9.80 -11.84
C SER A 177 -18.61 10.93 -12.82
N GLY A 178 -17.59 11.61 -13.32
CA GLY A 178 -17.78 12.64 -14.34
C GLY A 178 -18.61 12.11 -15.51
N THR A 179 -19.50 12.94 -16.05
CA THR A 179 -20.27 12.60 -17.24
C THR A 179 -19.30 12.18 -18.35
N MET A 180 -19.47 10.97 -18.85
CA MET A 180 -18.72 10.45 -19.99
C MET A 180 -19.29 11.09 -21.25
N ASP A 181 -18.45 11.79 -22.02
CA ASP A 181 -18.76 12.14 -23.42
C ASP A 181 -18.62 10.90 -24.32
#